data_AF-A0A2T3JH92-F1
#
_entry.id   AF-A0A2T3JH92-F1
#
_cell.length_a   1.000
_cell.length_b   1.000
_cell.length_c   1.000
_cell.angle_alpha   90.00
_cell.angle_beta   90.00
_cell.angle_gamma   90.00
#
_symmetry.space_group_name_H-M   'P 1'
#
loop_
_entity.id
_entity.type
_entity.pdbx_description
1 polymer ?
#
loop_
_entity_poly.entity_id
_entity_poly.type
_entity_poly.pdbx_seq_one_letter_code
_entity_poly.pdbx_strand_id
1 'polypeptide(L)'
;MELPATVFVAIGAILAALISGLFTFTNILISKEQKTSEFRQDWINEVRGEVSKFTYSVGSFTSHLVSRKGNLDDVTKFIDDNLELMNELSRSYNSIRLHLNKEDDKKIVDVLDDLYSFAARGTIDYTVADITKKENELISLTQDMLKAEWVRVKSGEKMFQATKWLGLFLFLSPIAFVAINYNAIVVYLSSIKI
;
A
#
# COMPACT_ATOMS: atom_id res chain seq x y z
N MET A 1 27.18 -2.03 54.52
CA MET A 1 26.98 -0.60 54.23
C MET A 1 25.58 -0.45 53.69
N GLU A 2 24.73 0.30 54.36
CA GLU A 2 23.39 0.61 53.83
C GLU A 2 23.51 1.71 52.77
N LEU A 3 22.85 1.52 51.62
CA LEU A 3 22.84 2.52 50.57
C LEU A 3 21.94 3.70 50.99
N PRO A 4 22.35 4.96 50.73
CA PRO A 4 21.52 6.13 51.03
C PRO A 4 20.18 6.09 50.30
N ALA A 5 19.10 6.51 50.96
CA ALA A 5 17.75 6.58 50.39
C ALA A 5 17.67 7.35 49.05
N THR A 6 18.53 8.37 48.88
CA THR A 6 18.65 9.18 47.67
C THR A 6 19.07 8.36 46.44
N VAL A 7 19.82 7.27 46.62
CA VAL A 7 20.22 6.37 45.52
C VAL A 7 19.01 5.63 44.95
N PHE A 8 18.09 5.17 45.80
CA PHE A 8 16.86 4.50 45.35
C PHE A 8 15.93 5.46 44.60
N VAL A 9 15.83 6.71 45.05
CA VAL A 9 15.06 7.77 44.35
C VAL A 9 15.66 8.04 42.96
N ALA A 10 16.98 8.16 42.85
CA ALA A 10 17.67 8.37 41.57
C ALA A 10 17.45 7.19 40.61
N ILE A 11 17.54 5.94 41.10
CA ILE A 11 17.24 4.74 40.31
C ILE A 11 15.79 4.77 39.81
N GLY A 12 14.84 5.08 40.69
CA GLY A 12 13.42 5.20 40.33
C GLY A 12 13.17 6.23 39.23
N ALA A 13 13.80 7.41 39.32
CA ALA A 13 13.69 8.47 38.32
C ALA A 13 14.27 8.05 36.96
N ILE A 14 15.44 7.41 36.96
CA ILE A 14 16.07 6.89 35.73
C ILE A 14 15.18 5.83 35.08
N LEU A 15 14.65 4.89 35.86
CA LEU A 15 13.74 3.85 35.37
C LEU A 15 12.46 4.46 34.77
N ALA A 16 11.86 5.44 35.46
CA ALA A 16 10.68 6.13 34.95
C ALA A 16 10.96 6.86 33.62
N ALA A 17 12.10 7.53 33.50
CA ALA A 17 12.52 8.19 32.27
C ALA A 17 12.76 7.19 31.11
N LEU A 18 13.38 6.05 31.39
CA LEU A 18 13.61 4.98 30.40
C LEU A 18 12.30 4.37 29.91
N ILE A 19 11.35 4.11 30.82
CA ILE A 19 10.02 3.60 30.48
C ILE A 19 9.28 4.61 29.60
N SER A 20 9.28 5.90 30.00
CA SER A 20 8.67 6.97 29.21
C SER A 20 9.27 7.07 27.81
N GLY A 21 10.61 7.04 27.70
CA GLY A 21 11.32 7.03 26.42
C GLY A 21 10.94 5.85 25.52
N LEU A 22 10.79 4.65 26.09
CA LEU A 22 10.36 3.46 25.36
C LEU A 22 8.94 3.61 24.79
N PHE A 23 8.01 4.18 25.58
CA PHE A 23 6.65 4.46 25.11
C PHE A 23 6.64 5.49 23.99
N THR A 24 7.37 6.60 24.15
CA THR A 24 7.48 7.64 23.11
C THR A 24 8.07 7.06 21.82
N PHE A 25 9.16 6.29 21.92
CA PHE A 25 9.78 5.65 20.75
C PHE A 25 8.81 4.70 20.03
N THR A 26 8.10 3.86 20.78
CA THR A 26 7.12 2.92 20.22
C THR A 26 5.99 3.65 19.51
N ASN A 27 5.49 4.75 20.09
CA ASN A 27 4.45 5.56 19.47
C ASN A 27 4.92 6.19 18.16
N ILE A 28 6.15 6.72 18.10
CA ILE A 28 6.72 7.28 16.86
C ILE A 28 6.79 6.21 15.78
N LEU A 29 7.22 5.00 16.13
CA LEU A 29 7.30 3.90 15.18
C LEU A 29 5.92 3.50 14.65
N ILE A 30 4.92 3.36 15.53
CA ILE A 30 3.55 3.06 15.14
C ILE A 30 3.00 4.15 14.22
N SER A 31 3.20 5.43 14.56
CA SER A 31 2.74 6.56 13.74
C SER A 31 3.38 6.57 12.35
N LYS A 32 4.68 6.29 12.26
CA LYS A 32 5.38 6.16 10.98
C LYS A 32 4.76 5.03 10.14
N GLU A 33 4.60 3.84 10.70
CA GLU A 33 4.07 2.67 9.98
C GLU A 33 2.62 2.83 9.55
N GLN A 34 1.80 3.45 10.40
CA GLN A 34 0.44 3.82 10.06
C GLN A 34 0.43 4.76 8.85
N LYS A 35 1.28 5.79 8.86
CA LYS A 35 1.35 6.75 7.75
C LYS A 35 1.87 6.11 6.46
N THR A 36 2.89 5.25 6.53
CA THR A 36 3.34 4.48 5.36
C THR A 36 2.21 3.61 4.80
N SER A 37 1.46 2.93 5.67
CA SER A 37 0.35 2.06 5.27
C SER A 37 -0.81 2.84 4.65
N GLU A 38 -1.07 4.06 5.14
CA GLU A 38 -2.04 5.00 4.56
C GLU A 38 -1.60 5.42 3.15
N PHE A 39 -0.38 5.92 2.97
CA PHE A 39 0.14 6.32 1.65
C PHE A 39 0.11 5.18 0.62
N ARG A 40 0.38 3.93 1.04
CA ARG A 40 0.28 2.78 0.15
C ARG A 40 -1.17 2.44 -0.21
N GLN A 41 -2.10 2.61 0.71
CA GLN A 41 -3.52 2.43 0.43
C GLN A 41 -4.05 3.51 -0.51
N ASP A 42 -3.61 4.75 -0.33
CA ASP A 42 -3.94 5.86 -1.23
C ASP A 42 -3.44 5.55 -2.65
N TRP A 43 -2.17 5.16 -2.80
CA TRP A 43 -1.62 4.72 -4.08
C TRP A 43 -2.42 3.55 -4.71
N ILE A 44 -2.78 2.52 -3.92
CA ILE A 44 -3.63 1.40 -4.40
C ILE A 44 -4.99 1.92 -4.92
N ASN A 45 -5.61 2.85 -4.20
CA ASN A 45 -6.92 3.40 -4.54
C ASN A 45 -6.85 4.30 -5.78
N GLU A 46 -5.79 5.10 -5.90
CA GLU A 46 -5.51 5.93 -7.09
C GLU A 46 -5.35 5.05 -8.33
N VAL A 47 -4.48 4.03 -8.28
CA VAL A 47 -4.29 3.10 -9.41
C VAL A 47 -5.59 2.39 -9.78
N ARG A 48 -6.35 1.90 -8.80
CA ARG A 48 -7.66 1.28 -9.05
C ARG A 48 -8.63 2.25 -9.74
N GLY A 49 -8.65 3.50 -9.29
CA GLY A 49 -9.48 4.55 -9.87
C GLY A 49 -9.08 4.87 -11.32
N GLU A 50 -7.79 5.02 -11.58
CA GLU A 50 -7.28 5.35 -12.92
C GLU A 50 -7.45 4.19 -13.91
N VAL A 51 -7.25 2.93 -13.49
CA VAL A 51 -7.53 1.75 -14.33
C VAL A 51 -9.01 1.64 -14.67
N SER A 52 -9.90 1.91 -13.71
CA SER A 52 -11.36 1.93 -13.95
C SER A 52 -11.75 3.00 -14.96
N LYS A 53 -11.22 4.23 -14.82
CA LYS A 53 -11.45 5.31 -15.78
C LYS A 53 -10.91 4.96 -17.16
N PHE A 54 -9.68 4.48 -17.24
CA PHE A 54 -9.04 4.14 -18.50
C PHE A 54 -9.82 3.05 -19.25
N THR A 55 -10.16 1.95 -18.57
CA THR A 55 -10.92 0.82 -19.16
C THR A 55 -12.31 1.27 -19.63
N TYR A 56 -13.03 2.06 -18.84
CA TYR A 56 -14.31 2.63 -19.28
C TYR A 56 -14.16 3.54 -20.51
N SER A 57 -13.21 4.48 -20.49
CA SER A 57 -13.03 5.46 -21.56
C SER A 57 -12.55 4.80 -22.85
N VAL A 58 -11.57 3.89 -22.79
CA VAL A 58 -11.07 3.18 -23.96
C VAL A 58 -12.14 2.27 -24.55
N GLY A 59 -12.87 1.51 -23.74
CA GLY A 59 -13.93 0.62 -24.20
C GLY A 59 -15.06 1.35 -24.90
N SER A 60 -15.55 2.43 -24.28
CA SER A 60 -16.61 3.27 -24.84
C SER A 60 -16.17 3.93 -26.15
N PHE A 61 -15.01 4.58 -26.14
CA PHE A 61 -14.49 5.29 -27.31
C PHE A 61 -14.25 4.33 -28.49
N THR A 62 -13.54 3.23 -28.25
CA THR A 62 -13.18 2.29 -29.31
C THR A 62 -14.38 1.48 -29.82
N SER A 63 -15.39 1.20 -28.99
CA SER A 63 -16.65 0.58 -29.44
C SER A 63 -17.41 1.50 -30.41
N HIS A 64 -17.43 2.80 -30.13
CA HIS A 64 -18.03 3.80 -31.02
C HIS A 64 -17.24 4.02 -32.32
N LEU A 65 -15.92 3.85 -32.29
CA LEU A 65 -15.11 3.80 -33.51
C LEU A 65 -15.49 2.57 -34.34
N VAL A 66 -15.54 1.39 -33.73
CA VAL A 66 -15.87 0.13 -34.42
C VAL A 66 -17.27 0.20 -35.06
N SER A 67 -18.27 0.78 -34.38
CA SER A 67 -19.62 0.93 -34.95
C SER A 67 -19.70 1.82 -36.18
N ARG A 68 -18.70 2.70 -36.39
CA ARG A 68 -18.60 3.65 -37.51
C ARG A 68 -17.61 3.22 -38.59
N LYS A 69 -17.05 2.01 -38.45
CA LYS A 69 -16.08 1.46 -39.38
C LYS A 69 -16.63 1.48 -40.82
N GLY A 70 -15.85 2.03 -41.73
CA GLY A 70 -16.20 2.15 -43.16
C GLY A 70 -16.72 3.53 -43.58
N ASN A 71 -16.97 4.45 -42.64
CA ASN A 71 -17.30 5.84 -42.92
C ASN A 71 -16.28 6.79 -42.28
N LEU A 72 -15.27 7.21 -43.05
CA LEU A 72 -14.17 8.04 -42.56
C LEU A 72 -14.62 9.42 -42.07
N ASP A 73 -15.65 10.01 -42.69
CA ASP A 73 -16.16 11.32 -42.28
C ASP A 73 -16.86 11.23 -40.92
N ASP A 74 -17.63 10.17 -40.68
CA ASP A 74 -18.30 9.93 -39.40
C ASP A 74 -17.30 9.58 -38.27
N VAL A 75 -16.23 8.84 -38.60
CA VAL A 75 -15.13 8.59 -37.66
C VAL A 75 -14.40 9.89 -37.30
N THR A 76 -14.02 10.69 -38.30
CA THR A 76 -13.32 11.97 -38.07
C THR A 76 -14.17 12.91 -37.23
N LYS A 77 -15.46 13.07 -37.60
CA LYS A 77 -16.40 13.90 -36.85
C LYS A 77 -16.58 13.42 -35.41
N PHE A 78 -16.69 12.11 -35.19
CA PHE A 78 -16.79 11.55 -33.85
C PHE A 78 -15.54 11.88 -33.01
N ILE A 79 -14.34 11.78 -33.58
CA ILE A 79 -13.09 12.13 -32.89
C ILE A 79 -13.08 13.62 -32.53
N ASP A 80 -13.41 14.50 -33.48
CA ASP A 80 -13.44 15.96 -33.29
C ASP A 80 -14.46 16.37 -32.22
N ASP A 81 -15.64 15.74 -32.22
CA ASP A 81 -16.70 16.00 -31.25
C ASP A 81 -16.37 15.45 -29.85
N ASN A 82 -15.38 14.55 -29.71
CA ASN A 82 -15.05 13.85 -28.46
C ASN A 82 -13.58 14.05 -28.02
N LEU A 83 -12.97 15.19 -28.35
CA LEU A 83 -11.60 15.54 -27.93
C LEU A 83 -11.41 15.48 -26.40
N GLU A 84 -12.43 15.84 -25.61
CA GLU A 84 -12.37 15.76 -24.15
C GLU A 84 -12.20 14.31 -23.67
N LEU A 85 -12.97 13.37 -24.21
CA LEU A 85 -12.86 11.95 -23.89
C LEU A 85 -11.47 11.40 -24.26
N MET A 86 -10.90 11.84 -25.39
CA MET A 86 -9.54 11.49 -25.79
C MET A 86 -8.47 12.04 -24.84
N ASN A 87 -8.65 13.26 -24.34
CA ASN A 87 -7.77 13.86 -23.33
C ASN A 87 -7.86 13.08 -22.00
N GLU A 88 -9.06 12.68 -21.57
CA GLU A 88 -9.24 11.86 -20.36
C GLU A 88 -8.62 10.47 -20.49
N LEU A 89 -8.78 9.83 -21.65
CA LEU A 89 -8.15 8.55 -21.97
C LEU A 89 -6.62 8.69 -21.91
N SER A 90 -6.07 9.72 -22.55
CA SER A 90 -4.63 10.00 -22.54
C SER A 90 -4.12 10.33 -21.14
N ARG A 91 -4.89 11.07 -20.34
CA ARG A 91 -4.54 11.41 -18.95
C ARG A 91 -4.49 10.15 -18.09
N SER A 92 -5.52 9.33 -18.12
CA SER A 92 -5.58 8.10 -17.31
C SER A 92 -4.52 7.08 -17.73
N TYR A 93 -4.28 6.92 -19.03
CA TYR A 93 -3.16 6.15 -19.57
C TYR A 93 -1.81 6.58 -18.99
N ASN A 94 -1.49 7.88 -19.10
CA ASN A 94 -0.23 8.43 -18.59
C ASN A 94 -0.14 8.32 -17.06
N SER A 95 -1.25 8.56 -16.37
CA SER A 95 -1.33 8.42 -14.90
C SER A 95 -0.97 7.00 -14.48
N ILE A 96 -1.61 5.98 -15.06
CA ILE A 96 -1.29 4.57 -14.75
C ILE A 96 0.20 4.30 -14.99
N ARG A 97 0.76 4.71 -16.13
CA ARG A 97 2.19 4.50 -16.43
C ARG A 97 3.14 5.16 -15.44
N LEU A 98 2.75 6.27 -14.81
CA LEU A 98 3.55 6.93 -13.77
C LEU A 98 3.48 6.22 -12.41
N HIS A 99 2.39 5.48 -12.15
CA HIS A 99 2.24 4.69 -10.93
C HIS A 99 2.94 3.33 -11.01
N LEU A 100 3.04 2.76 -12.21
CA LEU A 100 3.63 1.45 -12.44
C LEU A 100 5.17 1.49 -12.51
N ASN A 101 5.80 0.41 -12.06
CA ASN A 101 7.22 0.20 -12.30
C ASN A 101 7.43 -0.47 -13.68
N LYS A 102 8.29 0.11 -14.51
CA LYS A 102 8.56 -0.37 -15.88
C LYS A 102 9.09 -1.81 -15.93
N GLU A 103 9.82 -2.26 -14.91
CA GLU A 103 10.41 -3.61 -14.87
C GLU A 103 9.48 -4.62 -14.20
N ASP A 104 9.00 -4.29 -13.00
CA ASP A 104 8.16 -5.20 -12.21
C ASP A 104 6.77 -5.40 -12.83
N ASP A 105 6.21 -4.35 -13.44
CA ASP A 105 4.84 -4.35 -13.97
C ASP A 105 4.80 -4.42 -15.50
N LYS A 106 5.87 -4.91 -16.13
CA LYS A 106 6.03 -4.91 -17.60
C LYS A 106 4.80 -5.45 -18.35
N LYS A 107 4.22 -6.57 -17.89
CA LYS A 107 3.04 -7.17 -18.53
C LYS A 107 1.83 -6.23 -18.50
N ILE A 108 1.64 -5.49 -17.40
CA ILE A 108 0.55 -4.52 -17.26
C ILE A 108 0.79 -3.37 -18.25
N VAL A 109 2.03 -2.89 -18.33
CA VAL A 109 2.42 -1.82 -19.26
C VAL A 109 2.20 -2.25 -20.71
N ASP A 110 2.61 -3.47 -21.08
CA ASP A 110 2.44 -3.98 -22.46
C ASP A 110 0.94 -4.05 -22.84
N VAL A 111 0.08 -4.57 -21.95
CA VAL A 111 -1.38 -4.64 -22.20
C VAL A 111 -2.03 -3.26 -22.21
N LEU A 112 -1.57 -2.34 -21.35
CA LEU A 112 -2.02 -0.96 -21.32
C LEU A 112 -1.68 -0.22 -22.62
N ASP A 113 -0.45 -0.40 -23.13
CA ASP A 113 0.01 0.18 -24.40
C ASP A 113 -0.77 -0.41 -25.58
N ASP A 114 -1.03 -1.72 -25.58
CA ASP A 114 -1.88 -2.38 -26.58
C ASP A 114 -3.29 -1.75 -26.63
N LEU A 115 -3.95 -1.62 -25.48
CA LEU A 115 -5.28 -1.02 -25.35
C LEU A 115 -5.30 0.44 -25.81
N TYR A 116 -4.33 1.22 -25.36
CA TYR A 116 -4.21 2.62 -25.77
C TYR A 116 -4.05 2.75 -27.29
N SER A 117 -3.33 1.81 -27.91
CA SER A 117 -3.14 1.81 -29.36
C SER A 117 -4.44 1.62 -30.13
N PHE A 118 -5.48 0.97 -29.59
CA PHE A 118 -6.78 0.91 -30.26
C PHE A 118 -7.43 2.29 -30.40
N ALA A 119 -7.27 3.17 -29.41
CA ALA A 119 -7.79 4.54 -29.49
C ALA A 119 -6.89 5.50 -30.29
N ALA A 120 -5.58 5.24 -30.30
CA ALA A 120 -4.59 6.12 -30.95
C ALA A 120 -4.30 5.79 -32.42
N ARG A 121 -4.64 4.59 -32.89
CA ARG A 121 -4.41 4.17 -34.29
C ARG A 121 -5.41 4.86 -35.23
N GLY A 122 -4.92 5.26 -36.41
CA GLY A 122 -5.77 5.73 -37.51
C GLY A 122 -6.51 4.61 -38.28
N THR A 123 -6.39 3.36 -37.83
CA THR A 123 -6.98 2.18 -38.49
C THR A 123 -7.78 1.34 -37.50
N ILE A 124 -8.99 0.95 -37.90
CA ILE A 124 -9.91 0.12 -37.10
C ILE A 124 -9.87 -1.33 -37.62
N ASP A 125 -8.82 -2.05 -37.25
CA ASP A 125 -8.56 -3.46 -37.62
C ASP A 125 -8.98 -4.47 -36.53
N TYR A 126 -9.55 -3.99 -35.44
CA TYR A 126 -10.01 -4.76 -34.27
C TYR A 126 -11.54 -4.79 -34.17
N THR A 127 -12.04 -5.66 -33.29
CA THR A 127 -13.46 -5.77 -32.93
C THR A 127 -13.70 -5.40 -31.47
N VAL A 128 -14.97 -5.19 -31.10
CA VAL A 128 -15.37 -4.99 -29.69
C VAL A 128 -14.92 -6.16 -28.81
N ALA A 129 -14.94 -7.40 -29.33
CA ALA A 129 -14.50 -8.57 -28.59
C ALA A 129 -12.99 -8.54 -28.27
N ASP A 130 -12.17 -8.02 -29.19
CA ASP A 130 -10.72 -7.88 -28.98
C ASP A 130 -10.42 -6.85 -27.88
N ILE A 131 -11.17 -5.74 -27.86
CA ILE A 131 -11.09 -4.70 -26.84
C ILE A 131 -11.47 -5.29 -25.47
N THR A 132 -12.65 -5.91 -25.37
CA THR A 132 -13.14 -6.49 -24.11
C THR A 132 -12.20 -7.57 -23.57
N LYS A 133 -11.57 -8.36 -24.45
CA LYS A 133 -10.56 -9.34 -24.03
C LYS A 133 -9.36 -8.66 -23.36
N LYS A 134 -8.83 -7.60 -23.98
CA LYS A 134 -7.67 -6.85 -23.47
C LYS A 134 -8.00 -6.06 -22.20
N GLU A 135 -9.21 -5.50 -22.09
CA GLU A 135 -9.69 -4.86 -20.85
C GLU A 135 -9.71 -5.84 -19.69
N ASN A 136 -10.28 -7.03 -19.89
CA ASN A 136 -10.31 -8.07 -18.87
C ASN A 136 -8.90 -8.54 -18.49
N GLU A 137 -7.98 -8.64 -19.47
CA GLU A 137 -6.58 -8.93 -19.22
C GLU A 137 -5.91 -7.86 -18.34
N LEU A 138 -6.09 -6.58 -18.67
CA LEU A 138 -5.58 -5.46 -17.88
C LEU A 138 -6.14 -5.47 -16.45
N ILE A 139 -7.45 -5.68 -16.30
CA ILE A 139 -8.13 -5.74 -15.00
C ILE A 139 -7.56 -6.89 -14.18
N SER A 140 -7.42 -8.09 -14.75
CA SER A 140 -6.90 -9.26 -14.05
C SER A 140 -5.47 -9.03 -13.55
N LEU A 141 -4.57 -8.55 -14.43
CA LEU A 141 -3.18 -8.30 -14.04
C LEU A 141 -3.07 -7.20 -12.97
N THR A 142 -3.89 -6.16 -13.09
CA THR A 142 -3.97 -5.10 -12.08
C THR A 142 -4.47 -5.64 -10.74
N GLN A 143 -5.50 -6.50 -10.73
CA GLN A 143 -6.01 -7.12 -9.50
C GLN A 143 -4.94 -7.94 -8.78
N ASP A 144 -4.15 -8.71 -9.52
CA ASP A 144 -3.06 -9.51 -8.95
C ASP A 144 -1.97 -8.62 -8.35
N MET A 145 -1.55 -7.56 -9.06
CA MET A 145 -0.59 -6.58 -8.57
C MET A 145 -1.10 -5.87 -7.30
N LEU A 146 -2.33 -5.37 -7.32
CA LEU A 146 -2.93 -4.70 -6.16
C LEU A 146 -3.07 -5.65 -4.96
N LYS A 147 -3.35 -6.94 -5.20
CA LYS A 147 -3.39 -7.95 -4.15
C LYS A 147 -2.02 -8.21 -3.54
N ALA A 148 -0.97 -8.26 -4.36
CA ALA A 148 0.41 -8.39 -3.88
C ALA A 148 0.81 -7.20 -2.99
N GLU A 149 0.52 -5.98 -3.43
CA GLU A 149 0.79 -4.77 -2.62
C GLU A 149 -0.08 -4.72 -1.35
N TRP A 150 -1.34 -5.15 -1.41
CA TRP A 150 -2.19 -5.25 -0.21
C TRP A 150 -1.64 -6.22 0.83
N VAL A 151 -1.10 -7.36 0.40
CA VAL A 151 -0.42 -8.31 1.30
C VAL A 151 0.82 -7.67 1.91
N ARG A 152 1.60 -6.92 1.12
CA ARG A 152 2.76 -6.17 1.62
C ARG A 152 2.36 -5.13 2.68
N VAL A 153 1.31 -4.36 2.43
CA VAL A 153 0.77 -3.38 3.40
C VAL A 153 0.38 -4.05 4.71
N LYS A 154 -0.35 -5.18 4.67
CA LYS A 154 -0.72 -5.91 5.88
C LYS A 154 0.46 -6.48 6.65
N SER A 155 1.50 -6.91 5.93
CA SER A 155 2.69 -7.45 6.57
C SER A 155 3.47 -6.37 7.33
N GLY A 156 3.34 -5.10 6.95
CA GLY A 156 4.10 -3.99 7.50
C GLY A 156 5.59 -4.07 7.15
N GLU A 157 6.37 -3.07 7.57
CA GLU A 157 7.81 -3.08 7.35
C GLU A 157 8.56 -4.07 8.26
N LYS A 158 9.69 -4.61 7.80
CA LYS A 158 10.53 -5.54 8.59
C LYS A 158 10.93 -4.96 9.95
N MET A 159 11.20 -3.65 10.01
CA MET A 159 11.55 -2.95 11.24
C MET A 159 10.39 -2.91 12.25
N PHE A 160 9.16 -2.74 11.76
CA PHE A 160 7.96 -2.82 12.58
C PHE A 160 7.74 -4.22 13.13
N GLN A 161 7.89 -5.25 12.28
CA GLN A 161 7.81 -6.65 12.69
C GLN A 161 8.82 -6.96 13.81
N ALA A 162 10.07 -6.50 13.66
CA ALA A 162 11.10 -6.69 14.68
C ALA A 162 10.77 -5.96 15.99
N THR A 163 10.33 -4.69 15.91
CA THR A 163 10.02 -3.90 17.10
C THR A 163 8.80 -4.43 17.84
N LYS A 164 7.81 -4.98 17.13
CA LYS A 164 6.67 -5.67 17.72
C LYS A 164 7.12 -6.82 18.64
N TRP A 165 8.04 -7.65 18.17
CA TRP A 165 8.56 -8.78 18.95
C TRP A 165 9.47 -8.33 20.09
N LEU A 166 10.31 -7.32 19.86
CA LEU A 166 11.14 -6.73 20.91
C LEU A 166 10.28 -6.13 22.03
N GLY A 167 9.24 -5.38 21.69
CA GLY A 167 8.30 -4.79 22.65
C GLY A 167 7.58 -5.86 23.46
N LEU A 168 7.12 -6.94 22.80
CA LEU A 168 6.51 -8.08 23.50
C LEU A 168 7.50 -8.74 24.47
N PHE A 169 8.75 -8.94 24.07
CA PHE A 169 9.79 -9.51 24.92
C PHE A 169 10.11 -8.60 26.12
N LEU A 170 10.23 -7.29 25.91
CA LEU A 170 10.46 -6.31 26.98
C LEU A 170 9.30 -6.27 27.98
N PHE A 171 8.07 -6.49 27.53
CA PHE A 171 6.91 -6.51 28.41
C PHE A 171 6.79 -7.83 29.20
N LEU A 172 7.09 -8.97 28.57
CA LEU A 172 6.95 -10.29 29.19
C LEU A 172 8.15 -10.67 30.08
N SER A 173 9.36 -10.21 29.76
CA SER A 173 10.56 -10.62 30.49
C SER A 173 10.57 -10.24 31.99
N PRO A 174 10.08 -9.07 32.44
CA PRO A 174 10.01 -8.77 33.87
C PRO A 174 8.98 -9.63 34.59
N ILE A 175 7.83 -9.87 33.95
CA ILE A 175 6.76 -10.73 34.49
C ILE A 175 7.29 -12.16 34.66
N ALA A 176 7.96 -12.69 33.63
CA ALA A 176 8.58 -14.01 33.66
C ALA A 176 9.67 -14.09 34.74
N PHE A 177 10.51 -13.05 34.87
CA PHE A 177 11.54 -12.99 35.91
C PHE A 177 10.95 -13.06 37.32
N VAL A 178 9.89 -12.30 37.60
CA VAL A 178 9.18 -12.33 38.89
C VAL A 178 8.54 -13.68 39.13
N ALA A 179 7.90 -14.27 38.12
CA ALA A 179 7.26 -15.58 38.24
C ALA A 179 8.27 -16.70 38.56
N ILE A 180 9.42 -16.72 37.87
CA ILE A 180 10.49 -17.71 38.08
C ILE A 180 11.10 -17.57 39.49
N ASN A 181 11.29 -16.34 39.95
CA ASN A 181 11.94 -16.07 41.23
C ASN A 181 10.96 -15.88 42.39
N TYR A 182 9.67 -16.23 42.21
CA TYR A 182 8.60 -15.94 43.16
C TYR A 182 8.92 -16.39 44.59
N ASN A 183 9.37 -17.64 44.76
CA ASN A 183 9.69 -18.19 46.08
C ASN A 183 10.86 -17.46 46.76
N ALA A 184 11.91 -17.12 46.02
CA ALA A 184 13.06 -16.39 46.54
C ALA A 184 12.67 -14.95 46.94
N ILE A 185 11.84 -14.31 46.13
CA ILE A 185 11.30 -12.97 46.39
C ILE A 185 10.43 -12.98 47.66
N VAL A 186 9.53 -13.96 47.81
CA VAL A 186 8.66 -14.09 48.99
C VAL A 186 9.47 -14.32 50.26
N VAL A 187 10.48 -15.21 50.22
CA VAL A 187 11.37 -15.45 51.37
C VAL A 187 12.13 -14.19 51.75
N TYR A 188 12.73 -13.49 50.79
CA TYR A 188 13.44 -12.23 51.02
C TYR A 188 12.52 -11.16 51.63
N LEU A 189 11.32 -10.96 51.08
CA LEU A 189 10.35 -10.01 51.61
C LEU A 189 9.86 -10.38 53.02
N SER A 190 9.73 -11.68 53.32
CA SER A 190 9.37 -12.15 54.67
C SER A 190 10.49 -11.93 55.69
N SER A 191 11.75 -11.96 55.27
CA SER A 191 12.92 -11.68 56.13
C SER A 191 13.14 -10.18 56.41
N ILE A 192 12.51 -9.31 55.62
CA ILE A 192 12.54 -7.85 55.78
C ILE A 192 11.45 -7.35 56.73
N LYS A 193 10.51 -8.20 57.14
CA LYS A 193 9.53 -7.85 58.20
C LYS A 193 10.26 -7.61 59.53
N ILE A 194 10.49 -6.33 59.82
CA ILE A 194 10.56 -5.74 61.17
C ILE A 194 9.12 -5.61 61.68
#